data_AF-A0AAV4DFB0-F1
#
_entry.id   AF-A0AAV4DFB0-F1
#
_cell.length_a   1.000
_cell.length_b   1.000
_cell.length_c   1.000
_cell.angle_alpha   90.00
_cell.angle_beta   90.00
_cell.angle_gamma   90.00
#
_symmetry.space_group_name_H-M   'P 1'
#
loop_
_entity.id
_entity.type
_entity.pdbx_description
1 polymer ?
#
loop_
_entity_poly.entity_id
_entity_poly.type
_entity_poly.pdbx_seq_one_letter_code
_entity_poly.pdbx_strand_id
1 'polypeptide(L)'
;MKLDAEIKLLRANIEAGIIKNEPDGSGARSSDVEAKHPKLPNFQNGRDDLDIWMTRFERFAESNGWSREKWSSLLCKMLTGHALDCYGWLSAEQAMDYDKIKEALIKRYDLMEGGYRRKLSTCKPAGGESPDMFIVRIITYLVRWIELSKTISHMKNKGLDSARTVHGCMSRRSSYELA
;
A
#
# COMPACT_ATOMS: atom_id res chain seq x y z
N MET A 1 13.59 -58.48 -9.01
CA MET A 1 14.37 -59.33 -8.08
C MET A 1 15.50 -58.60 -7.36
N LYS A 2 16.42 -57.85 -8.00
CA LYS A 2 17.45 -57.08 -7.27
C LYS A 2 16.90 -55.81 -6.58
N LEU A 3 15.98 -55.09 -7.23
CA LEU A 3 15.37 -53.87 -6.68
C LEU A 3 14.47 -54.13 -5.46
N ASP A 4 13.74 -55.26 -5.49
CA ASP A 4 12.76 -55.60 -4.44
C ASP A 4 13.43 -55.90 -3.09
N ALA A 5 14.67 -56.44 -3.14
CA ALA A 5 15.49 -56.69 -1.96
C ALA A 5 16.02 -55.39 -1.33
N GLU A 6 16.36 -54.40 -2.16
CA GLU A 6 16.91 -53.11 -1.74
C GLU A 6 15.85 -52.24 -1.05
N ILE A 7 14.62 -52.24 -1.58
CA ILE A 7 13.47 -51.53 -0.98
C ILE A 7 13.09 -52.16 0.38
N LYS A 8 13.19 -53.49 0.50
CA LYS A 8 12.88 -54.20 1.74
C LYS A 8 13.91 -53.92 2.83
N LEU A 9 15.18 -53.80 2.45
CA LEU A 9 16.28 -53.44 3.37
C LEU A 9 16.15 -51.99 3.88
N LEU A 10 15.80 -51.05 2.99
CA LEU A 10 15.60 -49.65 3.35
C LEU A 10 14.44 -49.46 4.35
N ARG A 11 13.33 -50.20 4.19
CA ARG A 11 12.20 -50.15 5.12
C ARG A 11 12.54 -50.71 6.50
N ALA A 12 13.26 -51.84 6.53
CA ALA A 12 13.71 -52.45 7.78
C ALA A 12 14.65 -51.53 8.58
N ASN A 13 15.50 -50.75 7.91
CA ASN A 13 16.43 -49.81 8.56
C ASN A 13 15.74 -48.56 9.15
N ILE A 14 14.59 -48.16 8.59
CA ILE A 14 13.75 -47.08 9.12
C ILE A 14 12.99 -47.57 10.38
N GLU A 15 12.48 -48.80 10.34
CA GLU A 15 11.74 -49.42 11.44
C GLU A 15 12.65 -49.80 12.62
N ALA A 16 13.92 -50.13 12.34
CA ALA A 16 14.95 -50.37 13.36
C ALA A 16 15.55 -49.08 13.98
N GLY A 17 15.13 -47.89 13.54
CA GLY A 17 15.57 -46.62 14.12
C GLY A 17 17.07 -46.31 13.98
N ILE A 18 17.77 -46.98 13.06
CA ILE A 18 19.22 -46.83 12.86
C ILE A 18 19.55 -45.51 12.15
N ILE A 19 18.62 -44.98 11.34
CA ILE A 19 18.73 -43.63 10.76
C ILE A 19 18.12 -42.63 11.76
N LYS A 20 18.96 -42.04 12.59
CA LYS A 20 18.60 -40.91 13.44
C LYS A 20 18.57 -39.65 12.58
N ASN A 21 17.39 -39.09 12.30
CA ASN A 21 17.29 -37.68 11.95
C ASN A 21 17.54 -36.89 13.24
N GLU A 22 18.77 -36.42 13.43
CA GLU A 22 19.05 -35.44 14.48
C GLU A 22 18.28 -34.13 14.17
N PRO A 23 17.53 -33.58 15.14
CA PRO A 23 17.05 -32.22 15.04
C PRO A 23 18.20 -31.30 15.45
N ASP A 24 18.84 -30.65 14.49
CA ASP A 24 19.73 -29.53 14.78
C ASP A 24 18.88 -28.32 15.21
N GLY A 25 18.59 -28.29 16.51
CA GLY A 25 18.14 -27.10 17.20
C GLY A 25 19.34 -26.27 17.62
N SER A 26 19.73 -25.28 16.82
CA SER A 26 20.44 -24.11 17.35
C SER A 26 20.23 -22.86 16.50
N GLY A 27 19.49 -21.91 17.09
CA GLY A 27 19.42 -20.53 16.62
C GLY A 27 18.34 -20.30 15.58
N ALA A 28 17.13 -20.04 16.07
CA ALA A 28 16.25 -19.06 15.45
C ALA A 28 17.06 -17.77 15.22
N ARG A 29 17.72 -17.67 14.07
CA ARG A 29 18.05 -16.37 13.50
C ARG A 29 16.73 -15.83 13.01
N SER A 30 15.99 -15.22 13.95
CA SER A 30 15.19 -14.06 13.63
C SER A 30 16.08 -13.13 12.84
N SER A 31 16.07 -13.27 11.52
CA SER A 31 16.43 -12.19 10.63
C SER A 31 15.30 -11.15 10.71
N ASP A 32 15.04 -10.65 11.92
CA ASP A 32 14.92 -9.22 12.10
C ASP A 32 16.29 -8.65 11.75
N VAL A 33 16.59 -8.70 10.44
CA VAL A 33 17.24 -7.57 9.83
C VAL A 33 16.29 -6.44 10.16
N GLU A 34 16.59 -5.77 11.28
CA GLU A 34 16.11 -4.44 11.59
C GLU A 34 16.08 -3.73 10.25
N ALA A 35 14.87 -3.58 9.70
CA ALA A 35 14.70 -3.25 8.30
C ALA A 35 15.36 -1.89 8.15
N LYS A 36 16.61 -1.90 7.66
CA LYS A 36 17.47 -0.73 7.60
C LYS A 36 16.60 0.33 6.99
N HIS A 37 16.38 1.40 7.75
CA HIS A 37 15.39 2.44 7.46
C HIS A 37 15.23 2.57 5.95
N PRO A 38 14.00 2.41 5.41
CA PRO A 38 13.79 2.49 3.98
C PRO A 38 14.55 3.71 3.45
N LYS A 39 15.52 3.52 2.54
CA LYS A 39 16.25 4.65 1.92
C LYS A 39 15.36 5.49 1.01
N LEU A 40 14.05 5.28 1.11
CA LEU A 40 13.04 5.98 0.36
C LEU A 40 12.75 7.29 1.10
N PRO A 41 12.68 8.43 0.40
CA PRO A 41 12.33 9.69 1.03
C PRO A 41 10.91 9.64 1.62
N ASN A 42 10.72 10.34 2.74
CA ASN A 42 9.40 10.57 3.32
C ASN A 42 8.49 11.26 2.30
N PHE A 43 7.21 10.95 2.35
CA PHE A 43 6.19 11.64 1.55
C PHE A 43 6.12 13.11 1.96
N GLN A 44 6.20 14.03 1.00
CA GLN A 44 6.06 15.47 1.23
C GLN A 44 4.71 15.96 0.71
N ASN A 45 3.80 16.28 1.63
CA ASN A 45 2.47 16.80 1.29
C ASN A 45 2.58 18.10 0.46
N GLY A 46 1.88 18.14 -0.68
CA GLY A 46 1.85 19.30 -1.59
C GLY A 46 3.00 19.37 -2.60
N ARG A 47 4.08 18.60 -2.40
CA ARG A 47 5.17 18.47 -3.37
C ARG A 47 5.08 17.17 -4.16
N ASP A 48 4.82 16.07 -3.47
CA ASP A 48 4.75 14.74 -4.08
C ASP A 48 3.33 14.41 -4.52
N ASP A 49 3.17 13.78 -5.69
CA ASP A 49 1.92 13.10 -6.04
C ASP A 49 1.84 11.78 -5.27
N LEU A 50 0.82 11.66 -4.42
CA LEU A 50 0.65 10.51 -3.56
C LEU A 50 0.47 9.20 -4.33
N ASP A 51 -0.18 9.18 -5.51
CA ASP A 51 -0.36 7.94 -6.28
C ASP A 51 0.99 7.39 -6.77
N ILE A 52 1.83 8.31 -7.27
CA ILE A 52 3.17 7.98 -7.76
C ILE A 52 4.06 7.55 -6.59
N TRP A 53 4.02 8.29 -5.48
CA TRP A 53 4.80 7.96 -4.29
C TRP A 53 4.37 6.61 -3.69
N MET A 54 3.06 6.33 -3.63
CA MET A 54 2.53 5.05 -3.13
C MET A 54 2.98 3.89 -4.01
N THR A 55 2.88 4.04 -5.35
CA THR A 55 3.37 3.03 -6.30
C THR A 55 4.87 2.74 -6.10
N ARG A 56 5.65 3.78 -5.83
CA ARG A 56 7.08 3.66 -5.53
C ARG A 56 7.32 2.91 -4.22
N PHE A 57 6.55 3.20 -3.17
CA PHE A 57 6.62 2.50 -1.90
C PHE A 57 6.31 1.01 -2.08
N GLU A 58 5.23 0.66 -2.78
CA GLU A 58 4.81 -0.73 -3.01
C GLU A 58 5.90 -1.53 -3.73
N ARG A 59 6.43 -1.00 -4.84
CA ARG A 59 7.52 -1.64 -5.58
C ARG A 59 8.78 -1.82 -4.73
N PHE A 60 9.09 -0.84 -3.88
CA PHE A 60 10.23 -0.93 -2.97
C PHE A 60 10.03 -2.02 -1.92
N ALA A 61 8.84 -2.07 -1.31
CA ALA A 61 8.51 -3.05 -0.29
C ALA A 61 8.49 -4.48 -0.85
N GLU A 62 7.94 -4.67 -2.06
CA GLU A 62 7.99 -5.94 -2.81
C GLU A 62 9.43 -6.37 -3.10
N SER A 63 10.26 -5.45 -3.60
CA SER A 63 11.66 -5.74 -3.94
C SER A 63 12.50 -6.13 -2.71
N ASN A 64 12.13 -5.65 -1.52
CA ASN A 64 12.79 -6.00 -0.26
C ASN A 64 12.15 -7.20 0.46
N GLY A 65 11.09 -7.79 -0.10
CA GLY A 65 10.41 -8.96 0.48
C GLY A 65 9.76 -8.68 1.84
N TRP A 66 9.28 -7.46 2.09
CA TRP A 66 8.63 -7.13 3.37
C TRP A 66 7.23 -7.75 3.46
N SER A 67 6.86 -8.22 4.65
CA SER A 67 5.50 -8.70 4.94
C SER A 67 4.51 -7.53 5.06
N ARG A 68 3.22 -7.78 4.86
CA ARG A 68 2.17 -6.73 4.86
C ARG A 68 2.02 -6.03 6.22
N GLU A 69 2.28 -6.73 7.31
CA GLU A 69 2.30 -6.18 8.66
C GLU A 69 3.46 -5.19 8.85
N LYS A 70 4.60 -5.45 8.20
CA LYS A 70 5.72 -4.50 8.17
C LYS A 70 5.42 -3.30 7.28
N TRP A 71 4.63 -3.45 6.22
CA TRP A 71 4.26 -2.34 5.33
C TRP A 71 3.47 -1.26 6.07
N SER A 72 2.47 -1.62 6.88
CA SER A 72 1.67 -0.64 7.63
C SER A 72 2.53 0.18 8.60
N SER A 73 3.40 -0.50 9.35
CA SER A 73 4.31 0.11 10.31
C SER A 73 5.33 1.05 9.65
N LEU A 74 5.91 0.64 8.51
CA LEU A 74 6.87 1.45 7.77
C LEU A 74 6.21 2.61 7.05
N LEU A 75 5.02 2.38 6.48
CA LEU A 75 4.25 3.41 5.79
C LEU A 75 3.98 4.59 6.73
N CYS A 76 3.45 4.34 7.92
CA CYS A 76 3.15 5.38 8.91
C CYS A 76 4.36 6.28 9.21
N LYS A 77 5.55 5.70 9.37
CA LYS A 77 6.79 6.45 9.63
C LYS A 77 7.20 7.40 8.49
N MET A 78 6.71 7.13 7.28
CA MET A 78 7.07 7.85 6.06
C MET A 78 6.00 8.86 5.64
N LEU A 79 4.82 8.82 6.24
CA LEU A 79 3.77 9.81 6.03
C LEU A 79 4.09 11.09 6.79
N THR A 80 3.72 12.23 6.22
CA THR A 80 3.85 13.54 6.88
C THR A 80 2.60 14.39 6.64
N GLY A 81 2.38 15.39 7.50
CA GLY A 81 1.28 16.35 7.38
C GLY A 81 -0.09 15.67 7.24
N HIS A 82 -0.87 16.08 6.23
CA HIS A 82 -2.23 15.57 6.01
C HIS A 82 -2.33 14.07 5.77
N ALA A 83 -1.26 13.41 5.30
CA ALA A 83 -1.26 11.95 5.17
C ALA A 83 -1.16 11.28 6.55
N LEU A 84 -0.36 11.85 7.45
CA LEU A 84 -0.25 11.38 8.82
C LEU A 84 -1.54 11.66 9.63
N ASP A 85 -2.20 12.80 9.38
CA ASP A 85 -3.51 13.09 9.97
C ASP A 85 -4.54 11.98 9.65
N CYS A 86 -4.53 11.46 8.42
CA CYS A 86 -5.42 10.36 8.03
C CYS A 86 -5.15 9.08 8.81
N TYR A 87 -3.87 8.78 9.05
CA TYR A 87 -3.48 7.64 9.87
C TYR A 87 -4.00 7.79 11.30
N GLY A 88 -3.92 9.02 11.87
CA GLY A 88 -4.42 9.31 13.21
C GLY A 88 -5.94 9.19 13.39
N TRP A 89 -6.72 9.18 12.30
CA TRP A 89 -8.17 8.96 12.35
C TRP A 89 -8.59 7.50 12.28
N LEU A 90 -7.66 6.60 11.96
CA LEU A 90 -7.94 5.16 11.92
C LEU A 90 -7.94 4.58 13.33
N SER A 91 -8.76 3.55 13.55
CA SER A 91 -8.67 2.77 14.79
C SER A 91 -7.33 2.00 14.86
N ALA A 92 -6.93 1.57 16.05
CA ALA A 92 -5.68 0.82 16.23
C ALA A 92 -5.61 -0.44 15.33
N GLU A 93 -6.74 -1.14 15.16
CA GLU A 93 -6.86 -2.30 14.28
C GLU A 93 -6.68 -1.92 12.80
N GLN A 94 -7.34 -0.86 12.35
CA GLN A 94 -7.22 -0.37 10.97
C GLN A 94 -5.82 0.17 10.67
N ALA A 95 -5.15 0.76 11.66
CA ALA A 95 -3.81 1.30 11.56
C ALA A 95 -2.71 0.21 11.48
N MET A 96 -3.05 -1.05 11.74
CA MET A 96 -2.17 -2.20 11.53
C MET A 96 -2.34 -2.83 10.14
N ASP A 97 -3.44 -2.54 9.45
CA ASP A 97 -3.74 -3.04 8.11
C ASP A 97 -3.36 -2.03 7.03
N TYR A 98 -2.38 -2.40 6.19
CA TYR A 98 -1.93 -1.57 5.08
C TYR A 98 -3.06 -1.19 4.11
N ASP A 99 -3.97 -2.11 3.80
CA ASP A 99 -5.05 -1.85 2.85
C ASP A 99 -6.01 -0.77 3.36
N LYS A 100 -6.25 -0.75 4.67
CA LYS A 100 -7.08 0.28 5.31
C LYS A 100 -6.40 1.64 5.31
N ILE A 101 -5.10 1.69 5.57
CA ILE A 101 -4.34 2.93 5.47
C ILE A 101 -4.36 3.46 4.03
N LYS A 102 -4.10 2.57 3.05
CA LYS A 102 -4.12 2.93 1.63
C LYS A 102 -5.49 3.45 1.20
N GLU A 103 -6.58 2.80 1.61
CA GLU A 103 -7.95 3.21 1.32
C GLU A 103 -8.25 4.62 1.86
N ALA A 104 -7.88 4.89 3.12
CA ALA A 104 -8.08 6.19 3.75
C ALA A 104 -7.29 7.31 3.04
N LEU A 105 -6.05 7.01 2.64
CA LEU A 105 -5.18 7.93 1.91
C LEU A 105 -5.73 8.24 0.51
N ILE A 106 -6.14 7.22 -0.25
CA ILE A 106 -6.76 7.38 -1.57
C ILE A 106 -8.00 8.28 -1.49
N LYS A 107 -8.84 8.08 -0.47
CA LYS A 107 -10.04 8.90 -0.24
C LYS A 107 -9.69 10.35 0.08
N ARG A 108 -8.73 10.60 0.98
CA ARG A 108 -8.35 11.96 1.39
C ARG A 108 -7.74 12.77 0.25
N TYR A 109 -6.86 12.16 -0.52
CA TYR A 109 -6.12 12.82 -1.61
C TYR A 109 -6.85 12.78 -2.94
N ASP A 110 -8.13 12.39 -2.92
CA ASP A 110 -8.98 12.44 -4.09
C ASP A 110 -8.38 11.63 -5.26
N LEU A 111 -7.80 10.47 -4.93
CA LEU A 111 -7.25 9.52 -5.91
C LEU A 111 -8.32 8.54 -6.40
N MET A 112 -9.58 8.95 -6.33
CA MET A 112 -10.73 8.22 -6.86
C MET A 112 -11.10 8.75 -8.25
N GLU A 113 -12.04 8.09 -8.93
CA GLU A 113 -12.48 8.46 -10.29
C GLU A 113 -12.77 9.96 -10.43
N GLY A 114 -13.62 10.51 -9.55
CA GLY A 114 -14.00 11.92 -9.59
C GLY A 114 -12.82 12.87 -9.41
N GLY A 115 -11.80 12.46 -8.66
CA GLY A 115 -10.61 13.25 -8.45
C GLY A 115 -9.65 13.24 -9.62
N TYR A 116 -9.43 12.10 -10.29
CA TYR A 116 -8.68 12.07 -11.54
C TYR A 116 -9.39 12.84 -12.67
N ARG A 117 -10.72 12.74 -12.75
CA ARG A 117 -11.52 13.57 -13.67
C ARG A 117 -11.31 15.07 -13.41
N ARG A 118 -11.33 15.49 -12.14
CA ARG A 118 -11.08 16.87 -11.72
C ARG A 118 -9.64 17.31 -12.00
N LYS A 119 -8.65 16.47 -11.70
CA LYS A 119 -7.23 16.73 -12.03
C LYS A 119 -7.08 16.96 -13.53
N LEU A 120 -7.71 16.13 -14.37
CA LEU A 120 -7.70 16.29 -15.83
C LEU A 120 -8.33 17.63 -16.24
N SER A 121 -9.51 17.99 -15.71
CA SER A 121 -10.21 19.22 -16.10
C SER A 121 -9.58 20.51 -15.58
N THR A 122 -8.80 20.45 -14.51
CA THR A 122 -8.21 21.64 -13.85
C THR A 122 -6.71 21.75 -14.01
N CYS A 123 -6.04 20.75 -14.59
CA CYS A 123 -4.59 20.78 -14.75
C CYS A 123 -4.15 21.91 -15.69
N LYS A 124 -3.04 22.54 -15.31
CA LYS A 124 -2.32 23.54 -16.10
C LYS A 124 -0.84 23.16 -16.11
N PRO A 125 -0.07 23.58 -17.13
CA PRO A 125 1.38 23.42 -17.12
C PRO A 125 1.97 24.06 -15.85
N ALA A 126 2.85 23.35 -15.17
CA ALA A 126 3.60 23.92 -14.06
C ALA A 126 4.69 24.88 -14.57
N GLY A 127 5.12 25.83 -13.74
CA GLY A 127 6.21 26.74 -14.08
C GLY A 127 7.50 25.96 -14.36
N GLY A 128 8.01 26.03 -15.60
CA GLY A 128 9.19 25.29 -16.03
C GLY A 128 8.95 23.84 -16.46
N GLU A 129 7.70 23.38 -16.55
CA GLU A 129 7.35 22.06 -17.10
C GLU A 129 7.45 22.07 -18.63
N SER A 130 8.20 21.13 -19.20
CA SER A 130 8.24 20.92 -20.67
C SER A 130 6.88 20.47 -21.18
N PRO A 131 6.46 20.88 -22.41
CA PRO A 131 5.24 20.38 -23.03
C PRO A 131 5.10 18.84 -23.01
N ASP A 132 6.19 18.11 -23.26
CA ASP A 132 6.18 16.64 -23.24
C ASP A 132 5.82 16.08 -21.86
N MET A 133 6.39 16.66 -20.81
CA MET A 133 6.12 16.26 -19.42
C MET A 133 4.67 16.55 -19.04
N PHE A 134 4.13 17.68 -19.50
CA PHE A 134 2.74 18.03 -19.29
C PHE A 134 1.79 17.05 -20.00
N ILE A 135 2.09 16.66 -21.24
CA ILE A 135 1.32 15.66 -22.00
C ILE A 135 1.33 14.32 -21.28
N VAL A 136 2.50 13.84 -20.84
CA VAL A 136 2.61 12.58 -20.07
C VAL A 136 1.75 12.62 -18.81
N ARG A 137 1.71 13.77 -18.11
CA ARG A 137 0.89 13.95 -16.92
C ARG A 137 -0.60 13.91 -17.22
N ILE A 138 -1.05 14.57 -18.30
CA ILE A 138 -2.43 14.53 -18.79
C ILE A 138 -2.84 13.09 -19.13
N ILE A 139 -2.02 12.38 -19.90
CA ILE A 139 -2.27 10.99 -20.28
C ILE A 139 -2.36 10.10 -19.05
N THR A 140 -1.49 10.31 -18.06
CA THR A 140 -1.51 9.57 -16.80
C THR A 140 -2.85 9.75 -16.07
N TYR A 141 -3.34 11.00 -15.94
CA TYR A 141 -4.64 11.25 -15.32
C TYR A 141 -5.80 10.61 -16.09
N LEU A 142 -5.76 10.66 -17.43
CA LEU A 142 -6.78 10.03 -18.27
C LEU A 142 -6.80 8.51 -18.11
N VAL A 143 -5.64 7.85 -18.18
CA VAL A 143 -5.52 6.40 -18.00
C VAL A 143 -6.04 5.98 -16.62
N ARG A 144 -5.60 6.67 -15.55
CA ARG A 144 -6.09 6.41 -14.18
C ARG A 144 -7.59 6.60 -14.05
N TRP A 145 -8.16 7.65 -14.64
CA TRP A 145 -9.59 7.87 -14.63
C TRP A 145 -10.35 6.72 -15.32
N ILE A 146 -9.87 6.25 -16.47
CA ILE A 146 -10.48 5.14 -17.20
C ILE A 146 -10.36 3.81 -16.41
N GLU A 147 -9.23 3.53 -15.80
CA GLU A 147 -9.03 2.35 -14.94
C GLU A 147 -10.00 2.33 -13.76
N LEU A 148 -10.17 3.49 -13.09
CA LEU A 148 -11.05 3.61 -11.93
C LEU A 148 -12.53 3.58 -12.30
N SER A 149 -12.93 4.18 -13.43
CA SER A 149 -14.31 4.11 -13.91
C SER A 149 -14.74 2.68 -14.28
N LYS A 150 -13.82 1.87 -14.83
CA LYS A 150 -14.07 0.45 -15.13
C LYS A 150 -14.17 -0.42 -13.87
N THR A 151 -13.39 -0.12 -12.83
CA THR A 151 -13.36 -0.90 -11.58
C THR A 151 -14.50 -0.52 -10.61
N ILE A 152 -15.06 0.69 -10.69
CA ILE A 152 -16.25 1.07 -9.92
C ILE A 152 -17.47 0.19 -10.25
N SER A 153 -17.60 -0.25 -11.50
CA SER A 153 -18.60 -1.26 -11.88
C SER A 153 -18.45 -2.58 -11.10
N HIS A 154 -17.25 -2.88 -10.59
CA HIS A 154 -16.95 -4.06 -9.77
C HIS A 154 -17.01 -3.78 -8.25
N MET A 155 -16.73 -2.55 -7.79
CA MET A 155 -16.85 -2.17 -6.37
C MET A 155 -18.30 -1.98 -5.92
N LYS A 156 -19.22 -1.60 -6.81
CA LYS A 156 -20.67 -1.60 -6.51
C LYS A 156 -21.19 -3.01 -6.15
N ASN A 157 -20.55 -4.07 -6.64
CA ASN A 157 -20.91 -5.47 -6.35
C ASN A 157 -20.24 -6.05 -5.08
N LYS A 158 -19.42 -5.27 -4.35
CA LYS A 158 -18.77 -5.70 -3.10
C LYS A 158 -19.32 -5.00 -1.84
N GLY A 159 -20.58 -4.57 -1.86
CA GLY A 159 -21.35 -4.30 -0.63
C GLY A 159 -20.78 -3.21 0.27
N LEU A 160 -20.36 -2.08 -0.29
CA LEU A 160 -20.11 -0.84 0.47
C LEU A 160 -21.30 0.12 0.30
N ASP A 161 -22.49 -0.36 0.68
CA ASP A 161 -23.63 0.48 1.02
C ASP A 161 -23.69 0.61 2.55
N SER A 162 -22.89 1.53 3.09
CA SER A 162 -23.19 2.18 4.37
C SER A 162 -22.30 3.40 4.56
N ALA A 163 -22.85 4.57 4.27
CA ALA A 163 -22.60 5.80 5.03
C ALA A 163 -23.60 6.88 4.58
N ARG A 164 -24.89 6.62 4.84
CA ARG A 164 -25.82 7.69 5.17
C ARG A 164 -25.52 8.04 6.64
N THR A 165 -25.42 9.34 6.91
CA THR A 165 -25.22 10.00 8.24
C THR A 165 -23.79 10.47 8.54
N VAL A 166 -23.44 11.63 7.96
CA VAL A 166 -22.82 12.71 8.76
C VAL A 166 -23.53 14.01 8.38
N HIS A 167 -24.77 14.16 8.84
CA HIS A 167 -25.37 15.49 8.98
C HIS A 167 -24.82 16.08 10.27
N GLY A 168 -24.00 17.13 10.17
CA GLY A 168 -23.62 17.95 11.32
C GLY A 168 -22.13 18.00 11.67
N CYS A 169 -21.28 18.52 10.76
CA CYS A 169 -20.12 19.33 11.15
C CYS A 169 -19.36 19.82 9.91
N MET A 170 -19.90 20.83 9.20
CA MET A 170 -19.11 21.83 8.47
C MET A 170 -19.94 23.11 8.30
N SER A 171 -20.34 23.70 9.43
CA SER A 171 -20.61 25.14 9.49
C SER A 171 -19.49 25.76 10.31
N ARG A 172 -18.49 26.26 9.60
CA ARG A 172 -17.57 27.36 9.96
C ARG A 172 -16.47 27.46 8.90
N ARG A 173 -16.83 28.02 7.73
CA ARG A 173 -15.85 28.82 6.99
C ARG A 173 -16.06 30.25 7.46
N SER A 174 -15.28 30.61 8.48
CA SER A 174 -15.18 31.97 9.00
C SER A 174 -14.75 32.89 7.87
N SER A 175 -15.49 33.97 7.74
CA SER A 175 -15.17 35.17 6.98
C SER A 175 -13.77 35.67 7.31
N TYR A 176 -13.00 36.00 6.29
CA TYR A 176 -11.98 37.04 6.35
C TYR A 176 -12.10 37.84 5.04
N GLU A 177 -13.00 38.82 5.08
CA GLU A 177 -12.83 40.08 4.35
C GLU A 177 -12.04 41.03 5.25
N LEU A 178 -11.35 41.98 4.61
CA LEU A 178 -10.70 43.20 5.13
C LEU A 178 -9.21 43.10 5.51
N ALA A 179 -8.34 43.33 4.53
CA ALA A 179 -7.58 44.59 4.41
C ALA A 179 -7.13 44.78 2.95
#